data_AF-A0A0B1TN37-F1
#
_entry.id   AF-A0A0B1TN37-F1
#
_cell.length_a   1.000
_cell.length_b   1.000
_cell.length_c   1.000
_cell.angle_alpha   90.00
_cell.angle_beta   90.00
_cell.angle_gamma   90.00
#
_symmetry.space_group_name_H-M   'P 1'
#
loop_
_entity.id
_entity.type
_entity.pdbx_description
1 polymer ?
#
loop_
_entity_poly.entity_id
_entity_poly.type
_entity_poly.pdbx_seq_one_letter_code
_entity_poly.pdbx_strand_id
1 'polypeptide(L)'
;MNDGEELMKAESEDAEFECLNVFQVERVLNESVASLADKASISPTLARMLLHANQWDVDKIASLLATDKTGTLRRSGILPPESSTTSRPTSSLSYCAVCAEQGVLEMRALSCGHAFCIVCWRLHIEAKISEGVASRLECMDPNCSLLCPSEFVLRLLDKPQFRARYEKFVFRDYVSSHPELKFCVGKDCQTVIRSKEKKPKRVTCSTCNTSFCVACGVDYHAPTSCETIKQWLLKCADDSETANYI
;
A
#
# COMPACT_ATOMS: atom_id res chain seq x y z
N MET A 1 -20.01 -33.46 46.42
CA MET A 1 -18.78 -32.65 46.45
C MET A 1 -17.92 -33.04 45.26
N ASN A 2 -18.12 -32.41 44.11
CA ASN A 2 -17.12 -31.51 43.50
C ASN A 2 -17.69 -31.07 42.14
N ASP A 3 -18.43 -29.96 42.17
CA ASP A 3 -18.92 -29.28 40.96
C ASP A 3 -17.71 -28.59 40.31
N GLY A 4 -17.17 -29.23 39.27
CA GLY A 4 -16.11 -28.69 38.44
C GLY A 4 -16.69 -27.94 37.25
N GLU A 5 -17.44 -26.86 37.49
CA GLU A 5 -17.74 -25.89 36.44
C GLU A 5 -16.47 -25.06 36.18
N GLU A 6 -15.65 -25.52 35.22
CA GLU A 6 -14.71 -24.65 34.54
C GLU A 6 -15.52 -23.56 33.81
N LEU A 7 -15.68 -22.42 34.48
CA LEU A 7 -16.10 -21.17 33.87
C LEU A 7 -15.17 -20.86 32.68
N MET A 8 -15.56 -21.27 31.48
CA MET A 8 -15.02 -20.72 30.24
C MET A 8 -15.23 -19.21 30.33
N LYS A 9 -14.15 -18.46 30.62
CA LYS A 9 -14.18 -17.00 30.47
C LYS A 9 -14.57 -16.74 29.02
N ALA A 10 -15.78 -16.21 28.83
CA ALA A 10 -16.21 -15.74 27.52
C ALA A 10 -15.14 -14.75 27.02
N GLU A 11 -14.41 -15.10 25.96
CA GLU A 11 -13.53 -14.14 25.31
C GLU A 11 -14.39 -12.95 24.88
N SER A 12 -13.94 -11.73 25.20
CA SER A 12 -14.62 -10.50 24.78
C SER A 12 -14.82 -10.50 23.26
N GLU A 13 -16.04 -10.20 22.83
CA GLU A 13 -16.39 -9.99 21.43
C GLU A 13 -15.78 -8.73 20.85
N ASP A 14 -15.47 -7.76 21.71
CA ASP A 14 -14.85 -6.48 21.33
C ASP A 14 -13.32 -6.59 21.34
N ALA A 15 -12.69 -6.01 20.31
CA ALA A 15 -11.25 -5.91 20.21
C ALA A 15 -10.71 -4.76 21.06
N GLU A 16 -9.43 -4.82 21.41
CA GLU A 16 -8.68 -3.63 21.83
C GLU A 16 -8.25 -2.86 20.58
N PHE A 17 -8.59 -1.57 20.51
CA PHE A 17 -8.30 -0.74 19.34
C PHE A 17 -8.18 0.75 19.68
N GLU A 18 -7.60 1.49 18.74
CA GLU A 18 -7.49 2.95 18.76
C GLU A 18 -8.10 3.52 17.48
N CYS A 19 -8.77 4.67 17.58
CA CYS A 19 -9.23 5.44 16.42
C CYS A 19 -8.20 6.54 16.13
N LEU A 20 -7.60 6.48 14.93
CA LEU A 20 -6.57 7.40 14.48
C LEU A 20 -7.09 8.31 13.36
N ASN A 21 -6.73 9.57 13.42
CA ASN A 21 -6.86 10.48 12.27
C ASN A 21 -5.66 10.32 11.30
N VAL A 22 -5.74 10.94 10.14
CA VAL A 22 -4.72 10.86 9.08
C VAL A 22 -3.32 11.20 9.60
N PHE A 23 -3.18 12.28 10.37
CA PHE A 23 -1.88 12.72 10.92
C PHE A 23 -1.27 11.68 11.87
N GLN A 24 -2.09 11.08 12.74
CA GLN A 24 -1.63 10.04 13.66
C GLN A 24 -1.19 8.78 12.91
N VAL A 25 -1.91 8.40 11.85
CA VAL A 25 -1.52 7.27 10.99
C VAL A 25 -0.19 7.56 10.29
N GLU A 26 -0.04 8.74 9.68
CA GLU A 26 1.21 9.14 9.04
C GLU A 26 2.39 9.09 10.02
N ARG A 27 2.17 9.49 11.28
CA ARG A 27 3.19 9.38 12.33
C ARG A 27 3.60 7.93 12.58
N VAL A 28 2.65 7.01 12.75
CA VAL A 28 2.93 5.57 12.94
C VAL A 28 3.74 4.99 11.77
N LEU A 29 3.34 5.30 10.53
CA LEU A 29 4.05 4.85 9.34
C LEU A 29 5.46 5.45 9.26
N ASN A 30 5.61 6.74 9.55
CA ASN A 30 6.90 7.43 9.49
C ASN A 30 7.86 7.00 10.60
N GLU A 31 7.36 6.68 11.80
CA GLU A 31 8.16 6.09 12.88
C GLU A 31 8.74 4.72 12.46
N SER A 32 7.93 3.89 11.81
CA SER A 32 8.38 2.60 11.26
C SER A 32 9.45 2.79 10.18
N VAL A 33 9.25 3.77 9.28
CA VAL A 33 10.22 4.15 8.24
C VAL A 33 11.54 4.61 8.85
N ALA A 34 11.50 5.51 9.84
CA ALA A 34 12.71 6.00 10.51
C ALA A 34 13.44 4.85 11.22
N SER A 35 12.71 4.01 11.96
CA SER A 35 13.29 2.86 12.66
C SER A 35 14.02 1.89 11.72
N LEU A 36 13.41 1.56 10.58
CA LEU A 36 14.06 0.68 9.60
C LEU A 36 15.24 1.38 8.90
N ALA A 37 15.10 2.66 8.55
CA ALA A 37 16.15 3.45 7.91
C ALA A 37 17.41 3.48 8.77
N ASP A 38 17.26 3.70 10.09
CA ASP A 38 18.37 3.70 11.04
C ASP A 38 18.97 2.30 11.23
N LYS A 39 18.12 1.30 11.51
CA LYS A 39 18.57 -0.10 11.74
C LYS A 39 19.34 -0.69 10.56
N ALA A 40 18.90 -0.42 9.34
CA ALA A 40 19.50 -0.97 8.12
C ALA A 40 20.44 0.01 7.40
N SER A 41 20.63 1.23 7.93
CA SER A 41 21.44 2.29 7.31
C SER A 41 21.10 2.52 5.83
N ILE A 42 19.81 2.73 5.56
CA ILE A 42 19.25 2.97 4.21
C ILE A 42 18.48 4.29 4.16
N SER A 43 18.20 4.80 2.96
CA SER A 43 17.40 6.03 2.83
C SER A 43 15.95 5.81 3.30
N PRO A 44 15.27 6.84 3.85
CA PRO A 44 13.86 6.75 4.24
C PRO A 44 12.94 6.32 3.10
N THR A 45 13.25 6.75 1.87
CA THR A 45 12.51 6.38 0.65
C THR A 45 12.62 4.88 0.39
N LEU A 46 13.82 4.32 0.53
CA LEU A 46 14.03 2.88 0.38
C LEU A 46 13.37 2.08 1.51
N ALA A 47 13.50 2.54 2.76
CA ALA A 47 12.86 1.92 3.92
C ALA A 47 11.34 1.86 3.76
N ARG A 48 10.71 2.95 3.29
CA ARG A 48 9.26 3.01 3.04
C ARG A 48 8.81 2.00 1.97
N MET A 49 9.54 1.90 0.86
CA MET A 49 9.22 0.93 -0.18
C MET A 49 9.31 -0.52 0.33
N LEU A 50 10.35 -0.82 1.13
CA LEU A 50 10.53 -2.13 1.73
C LEU A 50 9.43 -2.47 2.74
N LEU A 51 9.06 -1.54 3.62
CA LEU A 51 7.98 -1.73 4.59
C LEU A 51 6.66 -2.01 3.90
N HIS A 52 6.33 -1.21 2.89
CA HIS A 52 5.11 -1.38 2.10
C HIS A 52 5.05 -2.76 1.42
N ALA A 53 6.16 -3.26 0.89
CA ALA A 53 6.22 -4.58 0.25
C ALA A 53 6.22 -5.76 1.25
N ASN A 54 6.54 -5.54 2.52
CA ASN A 54 6.82 -6.61 3.49
C ASN A 54 6.02 -6.47 4.80
N GLN A 55 4.76 -6.01 4.71
CA GLN A 55 3.80 -5.96 5.84
C GLN A 55 4.29 -5.14 7.05
N TRP A 56 5.16 -4.15 6.83
CA TRP A 56 5.60 -3.20 7.86
C TRP A 56 6.35 -3.83 9.06
N ASP A 57 6.89 -5.04 8.92
CA ASP A 57 7.67 -5.70 9.98
C ASP A 57 9.15 -5.25 9.94
N VAL A 58 9.47 -4.24 10.77
CA VAL A 58 10.80 -3.60 10.81
C VAL A 58 11.90 -4.61 11.10
N ASP A 59 11.73 -5.47 12.10
CA ASP A 59 12.78 -6.39 12.56
C ASP A 59 13.01 -7.53 11.57
N LYS A 60 11.93 -8.06 11.00
CA LYS A 60 12.01 -9.05 9.92
C LYS A 60 12.70 -8.48 8.68
N ILE A 61 12.38 -7.26 8.28
CA ILE A 61 13.02 -6.65 7.09
C ILE A 61 14.49 -6.36 7.37
N ALA A 62 14.83 -5.83 8.55
CA ALA A 62 16.22 -5.54 8.92
C ALA A 62 17.08 -6.82 8.91
N SER A 63 16.58 -7.92 9.48
CA SER A 63 17.27 -9.22 9.46
C SER A 63 17.42 -9.80 8.05
N LEU A 64 16.40 -9.67 7.19
CA LEU A 64 16.46 -10.06 5.78
C LEU A 64 17.50 -9.24 5.00
N LEU A 65 17.58 -7.93 5.23
CA LEU A 65 18.58 -7.07 4.60
C LEU A 65 20.00 -7.40 5.04
N ALA A 66 20.19 -7.76 6.32
CA ALA A 66 21.48 -8.18 6.84
C ALA A 66 21.95 -9.51 6.24
N THR A 67 21.01 -10.41 5.91
CA THR A 67 21.31 -11.75 5.37
C THR A 67 21.46 -11.75 3.84
N ASP A 68 20.50 -11.13 3.14
CA ASP A 68 20.41 -11.12 1.67
C ASP A 68 19.83 -9.77 1.20
N LYS A 69 20.67 -8.73 1.22
CA LYS A 69 20.28 -7.38 0.79
C LYS A 69 19.77 -7.37 -0.65
N THR A 70 20.55 -7.94 -1.57
CA THR A 70 20.27 -7.87 -3.02
C THR A 70 19.01 -8.64 -3.38
N GLY A 71 18.81 -9.85 -2.86
CA GLY A 71 17.59 -10.61 -3.12
C GLY A 71 16.35 -9.99 -2.47
N THR A 72 16.49 -9.42 -1.26
CA THR A 72 15.37 -8.73 -0.58
C THR A 72 14.90 -7.51 -1.36
N LEU A 73 15.82 -6.71 -1.90
CA LEU A 73 15.49 -5.58 -2.77
C LEU A 73 14.78 -6.05 -4.04
N ARG A 74 15.31 -7.06 -4.73
CA ARG A 74 14.71 -7.60 -5.97
C ARG A 74 13.30 -8.15 -5.74
N ARG A 75 13.10 -8.93 -4.68
CA ARG A 75 11.77 -9.47 -4.30
C ARG A 75 10.76 -8.37 -3.99
N SER A 76 11.23 -7.20 -3.58
CA SER A 76 10.39 -6.03 -3.29
C SER A 76 10.20 -5.12 -4.50
N GLY A 77 10.64 -5.51 -5.70
CA GLY A 77 10.55 -4.70 -6.92
C GLY A 77 11.49 -3.49 -6.92
N ILE A 78 12.61 -3.57 -6.20
CA ILE A 78 13.57 -2.49 -6.03
C ILE A 78 14.92 -2.91 -6.62
N LEU A 79 15.54 -2.03 -7.40
CA LEU A 79 16.86 -2.28 -7.97
C LEU A 79 17.96 -2.09 -6.90
N PRO A 80 18.85 -3.07 -6.69
CA PRO A 80 20.02 -2.93 -5.85
C PRO A 80 20.98 -1.82 -6.36
N PRO A 81 21.67 -1.09 -5.47
CA PRO A 81 22.56 0.01 -5.86
C PRO A 81 23.62 -0.39 -6.88
N GLU A 82 24.14 -1.63 -6.80
CA GLU A 82 25.21 -2.15 -7.66
C GLU A 82 24.78 -2.46 -9.09
N SER A 83 23.47 -2.44 -9.36
CA SER A 83 22.91 -2.68 -10.70
C SER A 83 22.57 -1.38 -11.44
N SER A 84 22.89 -0.21 -10.86
CA SER A 84 22.64 1.08 -11.49
C SER A 84 23.60 1.30 -12.65
N THR A 85 23.13 1.07 -13.88
CA THR A 85 23.84 1.49 -15.09
C THR A 85 23.79 3.01 -15.17
N THR A 86 24.81 3.68 -14.65
CA THR A 86 24.97 5.12 -14.83
C THR A 86 25.33 5.37 -16.30
N SER A 87 24.32 5.48 -17.17
CA SER A 87 24.54 6.00 -18.52
C SER A 87 24.84 7.50 -18.39
N ARG A 88 26.09 7.88 -18.67
CA ARG A 88 26.48 9.29 -18.81
C ARG A 88 25.53 9.96 -19.82
N PRO A 89 25.09 11.21 -19.61
CA PRO A 89 24.37 11.94 -20.63
C PRO A 89 25.33 12.18 -21.79
N THR A 90 25.21 11.39 -22.85
CA THR A 90 25.83 11.73 -24.13
C THR A 90 25.05 12.90 -24.70
N SER A 91 25.76 13.98 -25.03
CA SER A 91 25.24 15.21 -25.63
C SER A 91 24.77 14.99 -27.07
N SER A 92 23.81 14.08 -27.25
CA SER A 92 23.16 13.72 -28.50
C SER A 92 21.65 13.76 -28.28
N LEU A 93 20.93 14.33 -29.24
CA LEU A 93 19.47 14.29 -29.34
C LEU A 93 18.93 12.89 -28.99
N SER A 94 18.07 12.79 -27.96
CA SER A 94 17.55 11.51 -27.45
C SER A 94 16.35 11.02 -28.26
N TYR A 95 16.19 9.70 -28.38
CA TYR A 95 15.00 9.04 -28.93
C TYR A 95 14.12 8.49 -27.79
N CYS A 96 12.81 8.72 -27.86
CA CYS A 96 11.84 8.16 -26.91
C CYS A 96 11.15 6.93 -27.51
N ALA A 97 11.34 5.75 -26.90
CA ALA A 97 10.75 4.50 -27.40
C ALA A 97 9.21 4.44 -27.29
N VAL A 98 8.59 5.33 -26.50
CA VAL A 98 7.13 5.34 -26.29
C VAL A 98 6.39 6.17 -27.35
N CYS A 99 6.84 7.40 -27.62
CA CYS A 99 6.23 8.26 -28.64
C CYS A 99 6.95 8.23 -29.99
N ALA A 100 8.06 7.51 -30.11
CA ALA A 100 8.92 7.45 -31.29
C ALA A 100 9.50 8.81 -31.75
N GLU A 101 9.52 9.82 -30.89
CA GLU A 101 10.10 11.13 -31.18
C GLU A 101 11.62 11.15 -30.99
N GLN A 102 12.33 11.84 -31.89
CA GLN A 102 13.76 12.14 -31.82
C GLN A 102 13.98 13.58 -31.36
N GLY A 103 15.17 13.88 -30.84
CA GLY A 103 15.52 15.25 -30.45
C GLY A 103 14.94 15.71 -29.13
N VAL A 104 14.47 14.78 -28.31
CA VAL A 104 13.93 15.11 -26.99
C VAL A 104 15.06 15.54 -26.06
N LEU A 105 14.97 16.76 -25.53
CA LEU A 105 15.94 17.32 -24.60
C LEU A 105 15.71 16.86 -23.15
N GLU A 106 14.46 16.55 -22.78
CA GLU A 106 14.08 16.18 -21.42
C GLU A 106 13.69 14.70 -21.30
N MET A 107 14.70 13.86 -21.12
CA MET A 107 14.53 12.45 -20.75
C MET A 107 14.60 12.28 -19.23
N ARG A 108 13.86 11.31 -18.71
CA ARG A 108 13.92 10.88 -17.30
C ARG A 108 14.03 9.37 -17.26
N ALA A 109 14.89 8.89 -16.38
CA ALA A 109 15.13 7.48 -16.16
C ALA A 109 14.92 7.11 -14.70
N LEU A 110 14.47 5.87 -14.48
CA LEU A 110 14.56 5.21 -13.18
C LEU A 110 15.95 4.58 -13.01
N SER A 111 16.20 3.94 -11.86
CA SER A 111 17.46 3.24 -11.62
C SER A 111 17.70 2.04 -12.54
N CYS A 112 16.67 1.51 -13.21
CA CYS A 112 16.81 0.47 -14.25
C CYS A 112 17.50 0.96 -15.54
N GLY A 113 17.72 2.27 -15.69
CA GLY A 113 18.34 2.85 -16.87
C GLY A 113 17.39 3.12 -18.04
N HIS A 114 16.16 2.58 -18.01
CA HIS A 114 15.14 2.89 -19.02
C HIS A 114 14.75 4.37 -18.94
N ALA A 115 14.96 5.09 -20.04
CA ALA A 115 14.75 6.52 -20.16
C ALA A 115 13.65 6.84 -21.17
N PHE A 116 12.76 7.76 -20.79
CA PHE A 116 11.64 8.19 -21.62
C PHE A 116 11.44 9.69 -21.51
N CYS A 117 10.78 10.29 -22.50
CA CYS A 117 10.52 11.73 -22.47
C CYS A 117 9.58 12.10 -21.31
N ILE A 118 9.73 13.32 -20.80
CA ILE A 118 8.90 13.82 -19.69
C ILE A 118 7.40 13.78 -20.01
N VAL A 119 7.03 13.99 -21.27
CA VAL A 119 5.62 13.96 -21.73
C VAL A 119 5.04 12.56 -21.59
N CYS A 120 5.74 11.52 -22.06
CA CYS A 120 5.30 10.13 -21.91
C CYS A 120 5.21 9.72 -20.45
N TRP A 121 6.18 10.11 -19.62
CA TRP A 121 6.12 9.84 -18.18
C TRP A 121 4.87 10.45 -17.53
N ARG A 122 4.56 11.71 -17.83
CA ARG A 122 3.37 12.38 -17.28
C ARG A 122 2.09 11.67 -17.71
N LEU A 123 1.94 11.38 -19.00
CA LEU A 123 0.78 10.67 -19.53
C LEU A 123 0.60 9.29 -18.88
N HIS A 124 1.68 8.52 -18.76
CA HIS A 124 1.65 7.21 -18.08
C HIS A 124 1.26 7.32 -16.62
N ILE A 125 1.86 8.26 -15.88
CA ILE A 125 1.56 8.47 -14.46
C ILE A 125 0.10 8.89 -14.27
N GLU A 126 -0.39 9.84 -15.05
CA GLU A 126 -1.77 10.30 -14.99
C GLU A 126 -2.76 9.18 -15.35
N ALA A 127 -2.46 8.37 -16.36
CA ALA A 127 -3.27 7.21 -16.73
C ALA A 127 -3.35 6.19 -15.59
N LYS A 128 -2.20 5.83 -14.98
CA LYS A 128 -2.15 4.88 -13.86
C LYS A 128 -2.89 5.39 -12.62
N ILE A 129 -2.75 6.68 -12.29
CA ILE A 129 -3.53 7.30 -11.22
C ILE A 129 -5.03 7.26 -11.55
N SER A 130 -5.42 7.48 -12.80
CA SER A 130 -6.82 7.39 -13.23
C SER A 130 -7.40 5.99 -13.06
N GLU A 131 -6.59 4.95 -13.31
CA GLU A 131 -6.89 3.52 -13.07
C GLU A 131 -6.89 3.14 -11.57
N GLY A 132 -6.53 4.04 -10.67
CA GLY A 132 -6.48 3.76 -9.23
C GLY A 132 -5.16 3.17 -8.73
N VAL A 133 -4.13 3.14 -9.57
CA VAL A 133 -2.78 2.64 -9.28
C VAL A 133 -1.89 3.79 -8.84
N ALA A 134 -1.23 3.64 -7.68
CA ALA A 134 -0.29 4.64 -7.17
C ALA A 134 1.01 4.01 -6.66
N SER A 135 1.01 3.38 -5.49
CA SER A 135 2.23 2.82 -4.86
C SER A 135 2.89 1.68 -5.66
N ARG A 136 2.14 1.07 -6.59
CA ARG A 136 2.57 -0.02 -7.48
C ARG A 136 2.88 0.44 -8.91
N LEU A 137 3.09 1.74 -9.12
CA LEU A 137 3.42 2.27 -10.43
C LEU A 137 4.81 1.77 -10.85
N GLU A 138 4.90 1.13 -12.01
CA GLU A 138 6.13 0.53 -12.54
C GLU A 138 6.71 1.32 -13.71
N CYS A 139 7.94 0.97 -14.09
CA CYS A 139 8.60 1.40 -15.31
C CYS A 139 7.71 1.21 -16.55
N MET A 140 7.84 2.10 -17.54
CA MET A 140 7.09 1.98 -18.80
C MET A 140 7.64 0.89 -19.74
N ASP A 141 8.83 0.35 -19.46
CA ASP A 141 9.35 -0.78 -20.24
C ASP A 141 8.57 -2.06 -19.90
N PRO A 142 7.96 -2.75 -20.90
CA PRO A 142 7.10 -3.92 -20.65
C PRO A 142 7.81 -5.09 -19.95
N ASN A 143 9.14 -5.16 -20.02
CA ASN A 143 9.92 -6.23 -19.40
C ASN A 143 10.55 -5.78 -18.07
N CYS A 144 10.14 -4.64 -17.53
CA CYS A 144 10.72 -4.05 -16.33
C CYS A 144 9.67 -3.84 -15.21
N SER A 145 9.73 -4.68 -14.18
CA SER A 145 8.87 -4.56 -12.99
C SER A 145 9.43 -3.65 -11.90
N LEU A 146 10.30 -2.69 -12.26
CA LEU A 146 10.89 -1.77 -11.29
C LEU A 146 9.84 -0.74 -10.86
N LEU A 147 9.59 -0.65 -9.55
CA LEU A 147 8.67 0.35 -8.99
C LEU A 147 9.24 1.77 -9.09
N CYS A 148 8.37 2.71 -9.42
CA CYS A 148 8.64 4.14 -9.41
C CYS A 148 8.62 4.68 -7.97
N PRO A 149 9.72 5.27 -7.47
CA PRO A 149 9.70 5.92 -6.16
C PRO A 149 8.73 7.11 -6.14
N SER A 150 8.04 7.34 -5.02
CA SER A 150 7.08 8.45 -4.91
C SER A 150 7.69 9.82 -5.23
N GLU A 151 8.94 10.05 -4.88
CA GLU A 151 9.65 11.30 -5.23
C GLU A 151 9.83 11.48 -6.74
N PHE A 152 10.00 10.39 -7.50
CA PHE A 152 10.05 10.45 -8.95
C PHE A 152 8.68 10.85 -9.51
N VAL A 153 7.62 10.20 -9.05
CA VAL A 153 6.24 10.47 -9.48
C VAL A 153 5.82 11.90 -9.15
N LEU A 154 6.01 12.33 -7.90
CA LEU A 154 5.61 13.66 -7.41
C LEU A 154 6.36 14.82 -8.07
N ARG A 155 7.57 14.59 -8.60
CA ARG A 155 8.32 15.60 -9.36
C ARG A 155 7.79 15.79 -10.78
N LEU A 156 7.10 14.78 -11.32
CA LEU A 156 6.60 14.80 -12.70
C LEU A 156 5.14 15.25 -12.79
N LEU A 157 4.38 15.07 -11.70
CA LEU A 157 3.02 15.59 -11.56
C LEU A 157 3.00 17.11 -11.42
N ASP A 158 2.57 17.79 -12.48
CA ASP A 158 2.35 19.24 -12.53
C ASP A 158 0.90 19.63 -12.17
N LYS A 159 -0.06 18.75 -12.45
CA LYS A 159 -1.49 18.95 -12.18
C LYS A 159 -1.87 18.65 -10.71
N PRO A 160 -2.38 19.64 -9.93
CA PRO A 160 -2.69 19.47 -8.51
C PRO A 160 -3.70 18.36 -8.22
N GLN A 161 -4.69 18.15 -9.10
CA GLN A 161 -5.70 17.11 -8.94
C GLN A 161 -5.12 15.69 -9.01
N PHE A 162 -4.12 15.46 -9.87
CA PHE A 162 -3.45 14.16 -9.96
C PHE A 162 -2.51 13.95 -8.79
N ARG A 163 -1.84 15.01 -8.33
CA ARG A 163 -1.01 14.97 -7.12
C ARG A 163 -1.83 14.57 -5.89
N ALA A 164 -2.94 15.25 -5.62
CA ALA A 164 -3.81 14.94 -4.48
C ALA A 164 -4.37 13.51 -4.57
N ARG A 165 -4.75 13.06 -5.78
CA ARG A 165 -5.24 11.70 -6.00
C ARG A 165 -4.14 10.64 -5.79
N TYR A 166 -2.93 10.90 -6.24
CA TYR A 166 -1.77 10.04 -6.00
C TYR A 166 -1.47 9.91 -4.50
N GLU A 167 -1.34 11.04 -3.78
CA GLU A 167 -1.07 11.05 -2.34
C GLU A 167 -2.15 10.28 -1.56
N LYS A 168 -3.43 10.49 -1.91
CA LYS A 168 -4.56 9.74 -1.33
C LYS A 168 -4.45 8.24 -1.58
N PHE A 169 -4.12 7.81 -2.80
CA PHE A 169 -4.01 6.39 -3.11
C PHE A 169 -2.78 5.74 -2.49
N VAL A 170 -1.65 6.43 -2.44
CA VAL A 170 -0.46 5.96 -1.72
C VAL A 170 -0.77 5.78 -0.24
N PHE A 171 -1.42 6.75 0.41
CA PHE A 171 -1.83 6.63 1.81
C PHE A 171 -2.76 5.43 2.03
N ARG A 172 -3.76 5.26 1.14
CA ARG A 172 -4.65 4.10 1.16
C ARG A 172 -3.87 2.79 1.06
N ASP A 173 -2.98 2.67 0.08
CA ASP A 173 -2.21 1.45 -0.14
C ASP A 173 -1.33 1.11 1.09
N TYR A 174 -0.71 2.13 1.71
CA TYR A 174 0.07 1.95 2.94
C TYR A 174 -0.78 1.46 4.10
N VAL A 175 -1.92 2.10 4.38
CA VAL A 175 -2.85 1.66 5.44
C VAL A 175 -3.34 0.23 5.16
N SER A 176 -3.74 -0.08 3.93
CA SER A 176 -4.23 -1.41 3.56
C SER A 176 -3.18 -2.51 3.66
N SER A 177 -1.90 -2.19 3.46
CA SER A 177 -0.79 -3.13 3.59
C SER A 177 -0.31 -3.33 5.05
N HIS A 178 -0.68 -2.43 5.96
CA HIS A 178 -0.25 -2.50 7.35
C HIS A 178 -1.12 -3.50 8.13
N PRO A 179 -0.53 -4.44 8.88
CA PRO A 179 -1.28 -5.53 9.51
C PRO A 179 -2.25 -5.06 10.59
N GLU A 180 -1.89 -4.00 11.33
CA GLU A 180 -2.70 -3.47 12.43
C GLU A 180 -3.66 -2.33 12.03
N LEU A 181 -3.61 -1.82 10.79
CA LEU A 181 -4.41 -0.65 10.40
C LEU A 181 -5.55 -1.05 9.46
N LYS A 182 -6.74 -0.48 9.70
CA LYS A 182 -7.94 -0.68 8.88
C LYS A 182 -8.69 0.63 8.72
N PHE A 183 -9.15 0.93 7.51
CA PHE A 183 -10.07 2.06 7.32
C PHE A 183 -11.39 1.79 8.03
N CYS A 184 -11.96 2.83 8.65
CA CYS A 184 -13.35 2.79 9.07
C CYS A 184 -14.25 2.57 7.85
N VAL A 185 -15.28 1.74 7.99
CA VAL A 185 -16.26 1.47 6.92
C VAL A 185 -17.48 2.39 6.96
N GLY A 186 -17.52 3.29 7.94
CA GLY A 186 -18.54 4.33 8.01
C GLY A 186 -18.46 5.27 6.80
N LYS A 187 -19.64 5.63 6.27
CA LYS A 187 -19.77 6.52 5.12
C LYS A 187 -19.05 7.85 5.37
N ASP A 188 -18.21 8.26 4.42
CA ASP A 188 -17.43 9.50 4.45
C ASP A 188 -16.52 9.67 5.69
N CYS A 189 -16.24 8.57 6.41
CA CYS A 189 -15.37 8.58 7.58
C CYS A 189 -13.91 8.34 7.16
N GLN A 190 -13.01 9.23 7.60
CA GLN A 190 -11.56 9.14 7.31
C GLN A 190 -10.75 8.53 8.46
N THR A 191 -11.43 8.09 9.52
CA THR A 191 -10.79 7.46 10.69
C THR A 191 -10.20 6.10 10.30
N VAL A 192 -9.01 5.82 10.82
CA VAL A 192 -8.35 4.53 10.69
C VAL A 192 -8.34 3.86 12.06
N ILE A 193 -8.80 2.62 12.11
CA ILE A 193 -8.74 1.78 13.30
C ILE A 193 -7.37 1.12 13.36
N ARG A 194 -6.70 1.23 14.49
CA ARG A 194 -5.51 0.45 14.82
C ARG A 194 -5.87 -0.64 15.82
N SER A 195 -5.58 -1.90 15.51
CA SER A 195 -5.76 -3.02 16.43
C SER A 195 -4.73 -4.12 16.17
N LYS A 196 -4.27 -4.76 17.23
CA LYS A 196 -3.42 -5.97 17.15
C LYS A 196 -4.24 -7.25 16.95
N GLU A 197 -5.57 -7.15 17.08
CA GLU A 197 -6.47 -8.29 16.99
C GLU A 197 -6.54 -8.79 15.54
N LYS A 198 -6.39 -10.11 15.39
CA LYS A 198 -6.51 -10.81 14.09
C LYS A 198 -7.78 -11.64 14.01
N LYS A 199 -8.42 -11.90 15.15
CA LYS A 199 -9.70 -12.61 15.24
C LYS A 199 -10.87 -11.72 14.78
N PRO A 200 -12.00 -12.32 14.38
CA PRO A 200 -13.22 -11.60 14.02
C PRO A 200 -13.88 -10.97 15.25
N LYS A 201 -13.34 -9.85 15.71
CA LYS A 201 -13.87 -9.07 16.83
C LYS A 201 -14.47 -7.75 16.38
N ARG A 202 -15.40 -7.25 17.16
CA ARG A 202 -16.10 -5.99 16.95
C ARG A 202 -15.20 -4.82 17.31
N VAL A 203 -15.25 -3.78 16.49
CA VAL A 203 -14.71 -2.45 16.77
C VAL A 203 -15.77 -1.42 16.47
N THR A 204 -15.79 -0.31 17.21
CA THR A 204 -16.73 0.79 17.00
C THR A 204 -15.96 2.08 16.81
N CYS A 205 -16.09 2.70 15.63
CA CYS A 205 -15.42 3.96 15.35
C CYS A 205 -15.96 5.07 16.25
N SER A 206 -15.09 5.73 17.01
CA SER A 206 -15.48 6.83 17.91
C SER A 206 -15.93 8.10 17.19
N THR A 207 -15.64 8.23 15.89
CA THR A 207 -15.99 9.41 15.09
C THR A 207 -17.37 9.31 14.45
N CYS A 208 -17.75 8.15 13.91
CA CYS A 208 -19.00 7.96 13.18
C CYS A 208 -19.93 6.89 13.79
N ASN A 209 -19.52 6.26 14.91
CA ASN A 209 -20.24 5.20 15.62
C ASN A 209 -20.53 3.92 14.80
N THR A 210 -19.96 3.79 13.61
CA THR A 210 -20.07 2.56 12.80
C THR A 210 -19.29 1.44 13.48
N SER A 211 -19.96 0.30 13.66
CA SER A 211 -19.38 -0.90 14.24
C SER A 211 -19.19 -1.97 13.19
N PHE A 212 -18.03 -2.61 13.17
CA PHE A 212 -17.68 -3.60 12.15
C PHE A 212 -16.66 -4.62 12.67
N CYS A 213 -16.42 -5.67 11.90
CA CYS A 213 -15.42 -6.69 12.19
C CYS A 213 -14.01 -6.20 11.82
N VAL A 214 -13.09 -6.17 12.78
CA VAL A 214 -11.72 -5.66 12.56
C VAL A 214 -10.90 -6.52 11.59
N ALA A 215 -11.21 -7.82 11.50
CA ALA A 215 -10.47 -8.76 10.67
C ALA A 215 -10.82 -8.62 9.17
N CYS A 216 -12.11 -8.53 8.83
CA CYS A 216 -12.57 -8.53 7.44
C CYS A 216 -13.19 -7.21 6.96
N GLY A 217 -13.51 -6.28 7.86
CA GLY A 217 -14.08 -4.97 7.51
C GLY A 217 -15.57 -4.97 7.17
N VAL A 218 -16.28 -6.09 7.30
CA VAL A 218 -17.75 -6.11 7.12
C VAL A 218 -18.47 -5.93 8.45
N ASP A 219 -19.80 -5.80 8.43
CA ASP A 219 -20.61 -5.75 9.65
C ASP A 219 -20.26 -6.88 10.61
N TYR A 220 -20.25 -6.58 11.91
CA TYR A 220 -19.91 -7.58 12.92
C TYR A 220 -20.88 -8.76 12.84
N HIS A 221 -20.33 -9.97 12.75
CA HIS A 221 -21.04 -11.12 12.21
C HIS A 221 -20.91 -12.37 13.09
N ALA A 222 -20.65 -12.24 14.40
CA ALA A 222 -20.67 -13.40 15.29
C ALA A 222 -22.08 -14.03 15.34
N PRO A 223 -22.20 -15.37 15.47
CA PRO A 223 -21.10 -16.34 15.64
C PRO A 223 -20.43 -16.80 14.34
N THR A 224 -20.82 -16.25 13.19
CA THR A 224 -20.32 -16.65 11.86
C THR A 224 -18.86 -16.26 11.65
N SER A 225 -18.10 -17.08 10.92
CA SER A 225 -16.72 -16.76 10.55
C SER A 225 -16.63 -15.69 9.45
N CYS A 226 -15.49 -14.99 9.34
CA CYS A 226 -15.26 -14.03 8.24
C CYS A 226 -15.38 -14.67 6.85
N GLU A 227 -14.98 -15.94 6.72
CA GLU A 227 -15.04 -16.64 5.44
C GLU A 227 -16.51 -16.92 5.06
N THR A 228 -17.28 -17.46 5.99
CA THR A 228 -18.69 -17.78 5.77
C THR A 228 -19.51 -16.53 5.42
N ILE A 229 -19.34 -15.42 6.15
CA ILE A 229 -20.07 -14.18 5.85
C ILE A 229 -19.67 -13.62 4.49
N LYS A 230 -18.40 -13.73 4.10
CA LYS A 230 -17.93 -13.25 2.79
C LYS A 230 -18.55 -14.06 1.66
N GLN A 231 -18.58 -15.38 1.77
CA GLN A 231 -19.26 -16.25 0.79
C GLN A 231 -20.75 -15.96 0.70
N TRP A 232 -21.40 -15.72 1.84
CA TRP A 232 -22.81 -15.31 1.88
C TRP A 232 -23.05 -13.99 1.14
N LEU A 233 -22.25 -12.97 1.42
CA LEU A 233 -22.37 -11.66 0.76
C LEU A 233 -22.12 -11.75 -0.75
N LEU A 234 -21.15 -12.56 -1.19
CA LEU A 234 -20.91 -12.83 -2.61
C LEU A 234 -22.12 -13.49 -3.27
N LYS A 235 -22.68 -14.53 -2.65
CA LYS A 235 -23.90 -15.17 -3.14
C LYS A 235 -25.07 -14.20 -3.21
N CYS A 236 -25.27 -13.34 -2.20
CA CYS A 236 -26.33 -12.34 -2.23
C CYS A 236 -26.15 -11.34 -3.37
N ALA A 237 -24.91 -10.97 -3.71
CA ALA A 237 -24.63 -10.10 -4.85
C ALA A 237 -24.99 -10.80 -6.17
N ASP A 238 -24.51 -12.01 -6.39
CA ASP A 238 -24.80 -12.80 -7.60
C ASP A 238 -26.31 -13.11 -7.77
N ASP A 239 -26.99 -13.48 -6.68
CA ASP A 239 -28.44 -13.74 -6.66
C ASP A 239 -29.24 -12.44 -6.92
N SER A 240 -28.74 -11.28 -6.46
CA SER A 240 -29.38 -9.98 -6.73
C SER A 240 -29.19 -9.51 -8.17
N GLU A 241 -28.10 -9.88 -8.83
CA GLU A 241 -27.88 -9.60 -10.25
C GLU A 241 -28.74 -10.51 -11.15
N THR A 242 -29.02 -11.75 -10.72
CA THR A 242 -29.91 -12.67 -11.44
C THR A 242 -31.40 -12.39 -11.24
N ALA A 243 -31.77 -11.66 -10.18
CA ALA A 243 -33.15 -11.26 -9.90
C ALA A 243 -33.70 -10.13 -10.80
N ASN A 244 -32.87 -9.52 -11.67
CA ASN A 244 -33.29 -8.46 -12.60
C ASN A 244 -33.86 -8.97 -13.96
N TYR A 245 -34.09 -10.28 -14.09
CA TYR A 245 -34.60 -10.91 -15.33
C TYR A 245 -35.97 -11.60 -15.17
N ILE A 246 -36.81 -11.12 -14.24
CA ILE A 246 -38.20 -11.58 -14.07
C ILE A 246 -39.20 -10.42 -14.15
#